data_AF-A0A241UVW3-F1
#
_entry.id   AF-A0A241UVW3-F1
#
_cell.length_a   1.000
_cell.length_b   1.000
_cell.length_c   1.000
_cell.angle_alpha   90.00
_cell.angle_beta   90.00
_cell.angle_gamma   90.00
#
_symmetry.space_group_name_H-M   'P 1'
#
loop_
_entity.id
_entity.type
_entity.pdbx_description
1 polymer ?
#
loop_
_entity_poly.entity_id
_entity_poly.type
_entity_poly.pdbx_seq_one_letter_code
_entity_poly.pdbx_strand_id
1 'polypeptide(L)'
;MLTAQQQAFVQALEELDLQQVQRLLADGLNPNFIDSEKGPVISVWSDGLFKWWEAICEAYEAGTPLSEQEKQDSLAVHLEILEQLIQAKANLHLWDTEEIYGPLWDAASAACAPAVKRLLDEKVDPNTKDEDGLTILSSISDLFFDCEFDEINWAEALAEEKQTLELLRQHGAKMSKELA
;
A
#
# COMPACT_ATOMS: atom_id res chain seq x y z
N MET A 1 -9.03 11.18 21.23
CA MET A 1 -9.87 12.03 20.37
C MET A 1 -8.97 12.89 19.53
N LEU A 2 -9.15 12.87 18.22
CA LEU A 2 -8.37 13.68 17.27
C LEU A 2 -8.68 15.17 17.42
N THR A 3 -7.70 16.01 17.11
CA THR A 3 -7.90 17.45 16.94
C THR A 3 -8.62 17.75 15.62
N ALA A 4 -9.19 18.95 15.47
CA ALA A 4 -9.83 19.36 14.22
C ALA A 4 -8.87 19.32 13.02
N GLN A 5 -7.58 19.63 13.23
CA GLN A 5 -6.57 19.52 12.16
C GLN A 5 -6.30 18.06 11.78
N GLN A 6 -6.24 17.16 12.76
CA GLN A 6 -6.06 15.73 12.50
C GLN A 6 -7.26 15.11 11.79
N GLN A 7 -8.48 15.48 12.18
CA GLN A 7 -9.70 15.05 11.49
C GLN A 7 -9.73 15.54 10.04
N ALA A 8 -9.41 16.81 9.81
CA ALA A 8 -9.30 17.36 8.47
C ALA A 8 -8.20 16.68 7.63
N PHE A 9 -7.12 16.22 8.27
CA PHE A 9 -6.05 15.50 7.59
C PHE A 9 -6.49 14.11 7.15
N VAL A 10 -7.14 13.36 8.05
CA VAL A 10 -7.71 12.04 7.72
C VAL A 10 -8.71 12.16 6.57
N GLN A 11 -9.62 13.14 6.63
CA GLN A 11 -10.57 13.39 5.55
C GLN A 11 -9.88 13.73 4.23
N ALA A 12 -8.84 14.58 4.26
CA ALA A 12 -8.10 14.95 3.06
C ALA A 12 -7.40 13.75 2.40
N LEU A 13 -6.93 12.77 3.17
CA LEU A 13 -6.38 11.53 2.62
C LEU A 13 -7.47 10.69 1.92
N GLU A 14 -8.62 10.52 2.55
CA GLU A 14 -9.74 9.74 1.98
C GLU A 14 -10.32 10.34 0.70
N GLU A 15 -10.34 11.68 0.63
CA GLU A 15 -10.83 12.44 -0.52
C GLU A 15 -9.74 12.68 -1.58
N LEU A 16 -8.50 12.22 -1.33
CA LEU A 16 -7.34 12.48 -2.17
C LEU A 16 -7.09 13.98 -2.41
N ASP A 17 -7.42 14.83 -1.43
CA ASP A 17 -7.18 16.27 -1.47
C ASP A 17 -5.72 16.58 -1.14
N LEU A 18 -4.87 16.44 -2.16
CA LEU A 18 -3.44 16.74 -2.07
C LEU A 18 -3.17 18.17 -1.58
N GLN A 19 -3.99 19.16 -1.95
CA GLN A 19 -3.75 20.54 -1.53
C GLN A 19 -3.97 20.71 -0.03
N GLN A 20 -5.01 20.09 0.51
CA GLN A 20 -5.31 20.13 1.94
C GLN A 20 -4.28 19.33 2.75
N VAL A 21 -3.82 18.18 2.24
CA VAL A 21 -2.70 17.41 2.81
C VAL A 21 -1.44 18.29 2.90
N GLN A 22 -1.01 18.88 1.77
CA GLN A 22 0.17 19.74 1.71
C GLN A 22 0.07 20.91 2.68
N ARG A 23 -1.09 21.58 2.71
CA ARG A 23 -1.31 22.71 3.60
C ARG A 23 -1.19 22.32 5.07
N LEU A 24 -1.83 21.23 5.50
CA LEU A 24 -1.81 20.81 6.90
C LEU A 24 -0.41 20.41 7.36
N LEU A 25 0.35 19.72 6.50
CA LEU A 25 1.75 19.38 6.79
C LEU A 25 2.64 20.63 6.83
N ALA A 26 2.42 21.59 5.92
CA ALA A 26 3.13 22.88 5.93
C ALA A 26 2.81 23.73 7.18
N ASP A 27 1.59 23.61 7.72
CA ASP A 27 1.17 24.24 8.98
C ASP A 27 1.77 23.54 10.22
N GLY A 28 2.57 22.48 10.03
CA GLY A 28 3.32 21.79 11.08
C GLY A 28 2.59 20.59 11.70
N LEU A 29 1.53 20.08 11.05
CA LEU A 29 0.88 18.86 11.50
C LEU A 29 1.86 17.68 11.43
N ASN A 30 2.04 16.98 12.54
CA ASN A 30 2.78 15.72 12.57
C ASN A 30 1.85 14.58 12.13
N PRO A 31 2.15 13.85 11.03
CA PRO A 31 1.31 12.76 10.54
C PRO A 31 1.39 11.48 11.38
N ASN A 32 2.23 11.42 12.41
CA ASN A 32 2.39 10.24 13.26
C ASN A 32 1.35 10.20 14.39
N PHE A 33 0.08 10.08 14.03
CA PHE A 33 -1.02 9.83 14.95
C PHE A 33 -1.87 8.65 14.49
N ILE A 34 -2.75 8.21 15.36
CA ILE A 34 -3.65 7.07 15.15
C ILE A 34 -5.07 7.60 15.29
N ASP A 35 -5.88 7.38 14.26
CA ASP A 35 -7.33 7.46 14.35
C ASP A 35 -7.83 6.18 15.06
N SER A 36 -8.78 6.31 15.99
CA SER A 36 -9.26 5.17 16.76
C SER A 36 -10.13 4.20 15.95
N GLU A 37 -10.68 4.65 14.82
CA GLU A 37 -11.53 3.84 13.94
C GLU A 37 -10.78 3.38 12.69
N LYS A 38 -9.75 4.13 12.26
CA LYS A 38 -9.05 3.89 10.98
C LYS A 38 -7.56 3.54 11.14
N GLY A 39 -7.10 3.37 12.37
CA GLY A 39 -5.70 3.04 12.64
C GLY A 39 -4.71 4.18 12.36
N PRO A 40 -3.44 3.85 12.12
CA PRO A 40 -2.40 4.82 11.79
C PRO A 40 -2.73 5.64 10.55
N VAL A 41 -2.38 6.92 10.54
CA VAL A 41 -2.59 7.81 9.38
C VAL A 41 -1.96 7.30 8.08
N ILE A 42 -0.85 6.56 8.18
CA ILE A 42 -0.23 5.95 7.00
C ILE A 42 -1.11 4.83 6.41
N SER A 43 -1.88 4.12 7.24
CA SER A 43 -2.85 3.11 6.81
C SER A 43 -4.04 3.75 6.08
N VAL A 44 -4.53 4.90 6.56
CA VAL A 44 -5.58 5.67 5.85
C VAL A 44 -5.16 6.03 4.41
N TRP A 45 -3.88 6.31 4.19
CA TRP A 45 -3.35 6.54 2.84
C TRP A 45 -3.31 5.25 2.01
N SER A 46 -2.77 4.15 2.57
CA SER A 46 -2.64 2.90 1.82
C SER A 46 -3.98 2.24 1.52
N ASP A 47 -5.00 2.43 2.36
CA ASP A 47 -6.39 2.02 2.10
C ASP A 47 -6.94 2.60 0.79
N GLY A 48 -6.49 3.80 0.43
CA GLY A 48 -6.86 4.43 -0.85
C GLY A 48 -6.42 3.61 -2.06
N LEU A 49 -5.35 2.82 -1.94
CA LEU A 49 -4.83 1.99 -3.04
C LEU A 49 -5.78 0.84 -3.39
N PHE A 50 -6.61 0.37 -2.46
CA PHE A 50 -7.61 -0.67 -2.75
C PHE A 50 -8.65 -0.20 -3.75
N LYS A 51 -9.13 1.04 -3.64
CA LYS A 51 -10.06 1.63 -4.61
C LYS A 51 -9.42 1.77 -5.99
N TRP A 52 -8.15 2.13 -6.04
CA TRP A 52 -7.39 2.20 -7.29
C TRP A 52 -7.26 0.81 -7.93
N TRP A 53 -6.95 -0.21 -7.12
CA TRP A 53 -6.81 -1.58 -7.58
C TRP A 53 -8.13 -2.20 -8.03
N GLU A 54 -9.20 -1.99 -7.27
CA GLU A 54 -10.57 -2.42 -7.61
C GLU A 54 -10.97 -1.91 -9.00
N ALA A 55 -10.73 -0.63 -9.29
CA ALA A 55 -11.02 -0.06 -10.61
C ALA A 55 -10.22 -0.73 -11.76
N ILE A 56 -8.99 -1.18 -11.49
CA ILE A 56 -8.18 -1.91 -12.47
C ILE A 56 -8.75 -3.32 -12.68
N CYS A 57 -9.05 -4.05 -11.60
CA CYS A 57 -9.67 -5.37 -11.68
C CYS A 57 -11.00 -5.33 -12.43
N GLU A 58 -11.89 -4.39 -12.11
CA GLU A 58 -13.15 -4.20 -12.81
C GLU A 58 -12.95 -3.95 -14.32
N ALA A 59 -11.94 -3.16 -14.69
CA ALA A 59 -11.61 -2.90 -16.08
C ALA A 59 -11.11 -4.17 -16.82
N TYR A 60 -10.33 -5.03 -16.14
CA TYR A 60 -9.94 -6.34 -16.67
C TYR A 60 -11.14 -7.26 -16.85
N GLU A 61 -12.02 -7.36 -15.85
CA GLU A 61 -13.23 -8.19 -15.88
C GLU A 61 -14.22 -7.74 -16.98
N ALA A 62 -14.32 -6.43 -17.21
CA ALA A 62 -15.12 -5.85 -18.29
C ALA A 62 -14.52 -6.07 -19.69
N GLY A 63 -13.30 -6.60 -19.79
CA GLY A 63 -12.58 -6.79 -21.06
C GLY A 63 -12.08 -5.48 -21.66
N THR A 64 -12.00 -4.41 -20.86
CA THR A 64 -11.51 -3.08 -21.26
C THR A 64 -10.40 -2.62 -20.31
N PRO A 65 -9.27 -3.35 -20.24
CA PRO A 65 -8.20 -3.00 -19.30
C PRO A 65 -7.67 -1.59 -19.58
N LEU A 66 -7.42 -0.85 -18.50
CA LEU A 66 -6.85 0.48 -18.59
C LEU A 66 -5.47 0.44 -19.25
N SER A 67 -5.17 1.46 -20.04
CA SER A 67 -3.81 1.68 -20.54
C SER A 67 -2.86 2.02 -19.40
N GLU A 68 -1.56 1.82 -19.64
CA GLU A 68 -0.51 2.18 -18.68
C GLU A 68 -0.58 3.67 -18.28
N GLN A 69 -0.91 4.56 -19.23
CA GLN A 69 -1.05 5.98 -18.95
C GLN A 69 -2.25 6.27 -18.03
N GLU A 70 -3.40 5.63 -18.27
CA GLU A 70 -4.58 5.81 -17.42
C GLU A 70 -4.35 5.30 -15.99
N LYS A 71 -3.63 4.18 -15.84
CA LYS A 71 -3.22 3.66 -14.53
C LYS A 71 -2.28 4.63 -13.81
N GLN A 72 -1.31 5.20 -14.53
CA GLN A 72 -0.37 6.18 -13.97
C GLN A 72 -1.07 7.49 -13.58
N ASP A 73 -1.96 7.99 -14.43
CA ASP A 73 -2.70 9.23 -14.19
C ASP A 73 -3.63 9.10 -12.96
N SER A 74 -4.31 7.96 -12.81
CA SER A 74 -5.17 7.71 -11.64
C SER A 74 -4.38 7.46 -10.36
N LEU A 75 -3.17 6.88 -10.46
CA LEU A 75 -2.31 6.61 -9.31
C LEU A 75 -1.52 7.85 -8.85
N ALA A 76 -1.31 8.84 -9.72
CA ALA A 76 -0.42 9.97 -9.49
C ALA A 76 -0.68 10.68 -8.15
N VAL A 77 -1.94 10.94 -7.82
CA VAL A 77 -2.32 11.61 -6.57
C VAL A 77 -1.96 10.80 -5.33
N HIS A 78 -2.07 9.47 -5.38
CA HIS A 78 -1.67 8.59 -4.27
C HIS A 78 -0.17 8.66 -4.02
N LEU A 79 0.64 8.65 -5.09
CA LEU A 79 2.10 8.75 -4.97
C LEU A 79 2.54 10.14 -4.51
N GLU A 80 1.88 11.20 -4.97
CA GLU A 80 2.16 12.56 -4.50
C GLU A 80 1.84 12.73 -3.01
N ILE A 81 0.73 12.16 -2.53
CA ILE A 81 0.40 12.13 -1.11
C ILE A 81 1.45 11.32 -0.33
N LEU A 82 1.87 10.17 -0.82
CA LEU A 82 2.94 9.38 -0.20
C LEU A 82 4.23 10.19 -0.06
N GLU A 83 4.63 10.93 -1.09
CA GLU A 83 5.81 11.80 -1.01
C GLU A 83 5.64 12.88 0.06
N GLN A 84 4.46 13.48 0.19
CA GLN A 84 4.20 14.46 1.26
C GLN A 84 4.34 13.83 2.65
N LEU A 85 3.79 12.63 2.85
CA LEU A 85 3.89 11.89 4.10
C LEU A 85 5.35 11.55 4.43
N ILE A 86 6.13 11.08 3.45
CA ILE A 86 7.56 10.76 3.64
C ILE A 86 8.36 12.04 3.96
N GLN A 87 8.12 13.14 3.25
CA GLN A 87 8.75 14.43 3.53
C GLN A 87 8.46 14.92 4.95
N ALA A 88 7.21 14.71 5.41
CA ALA A 88 6.76 15.01 6.77
C ALA A 88 7.19 13.98 7.83
N LYS A 89 8.02 12.98 7.45
CA LYS A 89 8.52 11.93 8.36
C LYS A 89 7.41 11.09 8.98
N ALA A 90 6.38 10.78 8.21
CA ALA A 90 5.44 9.72 8.56
C ALA A 90 6.17 8.39 8.78
N ASN A 91 5.79 7.67 9.82
CA ASN A 91 6.36 6.39 10.16
C ASN A 91 5.71 5.30 9.30
N LEU A 92 6.45 4.82 8.30
CA LEU A 92 6.03 3.79 7.35
C LEU A 92 6.06 2.37 7.93
N HIS A 93 6.46 2.21 9.18
CA HIS A 93 6.54 0.93 9.88
C HIS A 93 5.37 0.73 10.85
N LEU A 94 4.36 1.60 10.81
CA LEU A 94 3.13 1.43 11.58
C LEU A 94 2.21 0.45 10.86
N TRP A 95 1.47 -0.32 11.63
CA TRP A 95 0.43 -1.23 11.15
C TRP A 95 -0.86 -1.01 11.95
N ASP A 96 -1.99 -1.41 11.37
CA ASP A 96 -3.23 -1.48 12.12
C ASP A 96 -3.11 -2.54 13.22
N THR A 97 -3.64 -2.23 14.40
CA THR A 97 -3.71 -3.16 15.52
C THR A 97 -4.77 -4.25 15.35
N GLU A 98 -5.78 -4.03 14.49
CA GLU A 98 -6.82 -5.02 14.22
C GLU A 98 -6.35 -6.10 13.24
N GLU A 99 -5.58 -5.73 12.21
CA GLU A 99 -5.20 -6.65 11.13
C GLU A 99 -3.68 -6.94 11.03
N ILE A 100 -2.83 -6.23 11.79
CA ILE A 100 -1.34 -6.35 11.78
C ILE A 100 -0.74 -6.15 10.36
N TYR A 101 -1.45 -5.46 9.48
CA TYR A 101 -0.94 -5.06 8.17
C TYR A 101 -0.40 -3.63 8.19
N GLY A 102 0.79 -3.47 7.61
CA GLY A 102 1.44 -2.18 7.43
C GLY A 102 1.35 -1.70 5.97
N PRO A 103 1.75 -0.46 5.68
CA PRO A 103 1.55 0.15 4.37
C PRO A 103 2.21 -0.61 3.21
N LEU A 104 3.28 -1.36 3.47
CA LEU A 104 3.92 -2.20 2.45
C LEU A 104 3.08 -3.44 2.11
N TRP A 105 2.37 -4.02 3.08
CA TRP A 105 1.45 -5.11 2.83
C TRP A 105 0.24 -4.61 2.05
N ASP A 106 -0.39 -3.50 2.48
CA ASP A 106 -1.54 -2.90 1.79
C ASP A 106 -1.22 -2.53 0.33
N ALA A 107 -0.06 -1.90 0.10
CA ALA A 107 0.37 -1.58 -1.26
C ALA A 107 0.62 -2.83 -2.11
N ALA A 108 1.06 -3.93 -1.49
CA ALA A 108 1.31 -5.19 -2.18
C ALA A 108 0.02 -5.95 -2.48
N SER A 109 -0.95 -6.00 -1.56
CA SER A 109 -2.28 -6.60 -1.78
C SER A 109 -3.11 -5.80 -2.78
N ALA A 110 -2.87 -4.50 -2.92
CA ALA A 110 -3.41 -3.67 -4.00
C ALA A 110 -2.63 -3.78 -5.34
N ALA A 111 -1.69 -4.73 -5.45
CA ALA A 111 -0.82 -4.92 -6.62
C ALA A 111 -0.14 -3.61 -7.11
N CYS A 112 0.12 -2.66 -6.21
CA CYS A 112 0.60 -1.34 -6.54
C CYS A 112 2.13 -1.30 -6.53
N ALA A 113 2.76 -1.87 -7.57
CA ALA A 113 4.21 -1.92 -7.71
C ALA A 113 4.92 -0.55 -7.52
N PRO A 114 4.38 0.60 -8.00
CA PRO A 114 5.01 1.90 -7.74
C PRO A 114 5.05 2.28 -6.25
N ALA A 115 3.97 2.05 -5.50
CA ALA A 115 3.91 2.32 -4.06
C ALA A 115 4.81 1.35 -3.27
N VAL A 116 4.77 0.05 -3.61
CA VAL A 116 5.67 -0.97 -3.05
C VAL A 116 7.12 -0.57 -3.25
N LYS A 117 7.51 -0.20 -4.48
CA LYS A 117 8.88 0.26 -4.77
C LYS A 117 9.26 1.42 -3.87
N ARG A 118 8.37 2.41 -3.75
CA ARG A 118 8.66 3.63 -3.01
C ARG A 118 8.84 3.37 -1.52
N LEU A 119 8.02 2.49 -0.93
CA LEU A 119 8.14 2.08 0.48
C LEU A 119 9.41 1.26 0.73
N LEU A 120 9.78 0.37 -0.19
CA LEU A 120 11.04 -0.39 -0.11
C LEU A 120 12.28 0.52 -0.24
N ASP A 121 12.20 1.59 -1.04
CA ASP A 121 13.25 2.61 -1.13
C ASP A 121 13.47 3.31 0.22
N GLU A 122 12.44 3.48 1.05
CA GLU A 122 12.50 3.96 2.45
C GLU A 122 12.90 2.87 3.47
N LYS A 123 13.32 1.68 3.01
CA LYS A 123 13.80 0.59 3.87
C LYS A 123 12.73 -0.01 4.80
N VAL A 124 11.46 0.03 4.39
CA VAL A 124 10.44 -0.82 5.02
C VAL A 124 10.83 -2.29 4.83
N ASP A 125 10.83 -3.07 5.91
CA ASP A 125 11.25 -4.48 5.88
C ASP A 125 10.18 -5.34 5.18
N PRO A 126 10.50 -5.98 4.04
CA PRO A 126 9.53 -6.83 3.34
C PRO A 126 9.30 -8.20 4.00
N ASN A 127 10.02 -8.51 5.09
CA ASN A 127 9.93 -9.79 5.79
C ASN A 127 9.17 -9.69 7.12
N THR A 128 8.45 -8.58 7.37
CA THR A 128 7.48 -8.53 8.46
C THR A 128 6.43 -9.60 8.25
N LYS A 129 5.89 -10.09 9.37
CA LYS A 129 4.90 -11.15 9.39
C LYS A 129 3.54 -10.61 9.77
N ASP A 130 2.51 -11.14 9.15
CA ASP A 130 1.11 -10.93 9.54
C ASP A 130 0.72 -11.76 10.76
N GLU A 131 -0.57 -11.75 11.10
CA GLU A 131 -1.13 -12.46 12.25
C GLU A 131 -1.01 -13.99 12.16
N ASP A 132 -0.98 -14.55 10.94
CA ASP A 132 -0.79 -15.97 10.66
C ASP A 132 0.70 -16.36 10.63
N GLY A 133 1.60 -15.39 10.82
CA GLY A 133 3.03 -15.58 10.80
C GLY A 133 3.62 -15.70 9.40
N LEU A 134 2.85 -15.33 8.37
CA LEU A 134 3.29 -15.29 6.99
C LEU A 134 4.04 -14.00 6.71
N THR A 135 5.19 -14.11 6.04
CA THR A 135 5.86 -12.95 5.45
C THR A 135 4.98 -12.30 4.39
N ILE A 136 5.17 -11.00 4.11
CA ILE A 136 4.45 -10.29 3.02
C ILE A 136 4.45 -11.10 1.71
N LEU A 137 5.58 -11.68 1.31
CA LEU A 137 5.64 -12.43 0.05
C LEU A 137 4.72 -13.67 0.04
N SER A 138 4.72 -14.47 1.11
CA SER A 138 3.82 -15.63 1.22
C SER A 138 2.36 -15.21 1.37
N SER A 139 2.08 -14.22 2.23
CA SER A 139 0.72 -13.70 2.49
C SER A 139 0.04 -13.20 1.21
N ILE A 140 0.74 -12.39 0.40
CA ILE A 140 0.19 -11.86 -0.86
C ILE A 140 0.13 -12.94 -1.95
N SER A 141 1.06 -13.91 -1.98
CA SER A 141 0.98 -15.02 -2.94
C SER A 141 -0.23 -15.91 -2.67
N ASP A 142 -0.50 -16.20 -1.40
CA ASP A 142 -1.68 -16.95 -0.97
C ASP A 142 -2.96 -16.16 -1.27
N LEU A 143 -3.00 -14.86 -0.94
CA LEU A 143 -4.13 -13.97 -1.23
C LEU A 143 -4.51 -13.94 -2.72
N PHE A 144 -3.52 -13.85 -3.62
CA PHE A 144 -3.77 -13.73 -5.05
C PHE A 144 -4.00 -15.07 -5.75
N PHE A 145 -3.34 -16.15 -5.30
CA PHE A 145 -3.23 -17.38 -6.08
C PHE A 145 -3.45 -18.68 -5.28
N ASP A 146 -3.80 -18.59 -3.99
CA ASP A 146 -3.94 -19.75 -3.08
C ASP A 146 -2.69 -20.67 -3.08
N CYS A 147 -1.49 -20.11 -3.26
CA CYS A 147 -0.23 -20.85 -3.30
C CYS A 147 1.01 -20.02 -2.92
N GLU A 148 2.16 -20.67 -2.75
CA GLU A 148 3.43 -19.98 -2.48
C GLU A 148 4.03 -19.35 -3.74
N PHE A 149 4.89 -18.34 -3.56
CA PHE A 149 5.50 -17.57 -4.66
C PHE A 149 6.17 -18.43 -5.74
N ASP A 150 6.81 -19.55 -5.36
CA ASP A 150 7.49 -20.46 -6.27
C ASP A 150 6.57 -21.47 -6.99
N GLU A 151 5.29 -21.47 -6.66
CA GLU A 151 4.25 -22.34 -7.24
C GLU A 151 3.28 -21.57 -8.16
N ILE A 152 3.36 -20.23 -8.19
CA ILE A 152 2.47 -19.36 -8.97
C ILE A 152 2.52 -19.71 -10.47
N ASN A 153 1.33 -19.91 -11.05
CA ASN A 153 1.15 -19.97 -12.50
C ASN A 153 1.05 -18.57 -13.11
N TRP A 154 2.20 -17.97 -13.44
CA TRP A 154 2.28 -16.62 -14.01
C TRP A 154 1.55 -16.42 -15.35
N ALA A 155 1.05 -17.48 -16.00
CA ALA A 155 0.23 -17.36 -17.19
C ALA A 155 -1.20 -16.85 -16.91
N GLU A 156 -1.64 -16.95 -15.65
CA GLU A 156 -2.99 -16.57 -15.20
C GLU A 156 -2.99 -15.28 -14.36
N ALA A 157 -1.82 -14.75 -14.03
CA ALA A 157 -1.64 -13.53 -13.25
C ALA A 157 -1.83 -12.25 -14.08
N LEU A 158 -2.38 -11.21 -13.45
CA LEU A 158 -2.32 -9.86 -13.99
C LEU A 158 -0.88 -9.34 -13.97
N ALA A 159 -0.59 -8.35 -14.83
CA ALA A 159 0.75 -7.81 -14.96
C ALA A 159 1.22 -7.13 -13.66
N GLU A 160 0.30 -6.48 -12.97
CA GLU A 160 0.48 -5.74 -11.72
C GLU A 160 0.80 -6.66 -10.55
N GLU A 161 0.06 -7.76 -10.40
CA GLU A 161 0.30 -8.79 -9.37
C GLU A 161 1.69 -9.38 -9.52
N LYS A 162 2.03 -9.78 -10.76
CA LYS A 162 3.35 -10.30 -11.10
C LYS A 162 4.45 -9.29 -10.82
N GLN A 163 4.29 -8.05 -11.30
CA GLN A 163 5.29 -7.01 -11.09
C GLN A 163 5.52 -6.74 -9.60
N THR A 164 4.45 -6.72 -8.81
CA THR A 164 4.49 -6.47 -7.36
C THR A 164 5.24 -7.58 -6.62
N LEU A 165 4.89 -8.84 -6.86
CA LEU A 165 5.54 -9.98 -6.21
C LEU A 165 7.00 -10.15 -6.65
N GLU A 166 7.30 -9.97 -7.94
CA GLU A 166 8.68 -9.98 -8.44
C GLU A 166 9.50 -8.84 -7.82
N LEU A 167 8.92 -7.65 -7.66
CA LEU A 167 9.58 -6.50 -7.05
C LEU A 167 9.89 -6.75 -5.57
N LEU A 168 8.94 -7.27 -4.80
CA LEU A 168 9.17 -7.69 -3.41
C LEU A 168 10.34 -8.67 -3.34
N ARG A 169 10.32 -9.72 -4.18
CA ARG A 169 11.38 -10.72 -4.23
C ARG A 169 12.75 -10.11 -4.57
N GLN A 170 12.80 -9.20 -5.55
CA GLN A 170 14.03 -8.49 -5.94
C GLN A 170 14.59 -7.62 -4.81
N HIS A 171 13.74 -7.11 -3.94
CA HIS A 171 14.11 -6.33 -2.76
C HIS A 171 14.33 -7.18 -1.49
N GLY A 172 14.47 -8.49 -1.65
CA GLY A 172 14.85 -9.39 -0.56
C GLY A 172 13.69 -9.88 0.29
N ALA A 173 12.45 -9.76 -0.18
CA ALA A 173 11.33 -10.47 0.40
C ALA A 173 11.54 -11.99 0.26
N LYS A 174 11.28 -12.69 1.34
CA LYS A 174 11.39 -14.15 1.44
C LYS A 174 10.02 -14.73 1.71
N MET A 175 9.81 -15.95 1.24
CA MET A 175 8.69 -16.77 1.67
C MET A 175 8.90 -17.17 3.14
N SER A 176 7.81 -17.43 3.85
CA SER A 176 7.84 -17.85 5.25
C SER A 176 8.72 -19.08 5.47
N LYS A 177 8.70 -20.03 4.53
CA LYS A 177 9.51 -21.26 4.55
C LYS A 177 11.04 -21.04 4.42
N GLU A 178 11.47 -19.87 3.95
CA GLU A 178 12.89 -19.51 3.81
C GLU A 178 13.46 -18.82 5.06
N LEU A 179 12.61 -18.49 6.04
CA LEU A 179 12.97 -17.85 7.31
C LEU A 179 12.86 -18.80 8.51
N ALA A 180 12.40 -20.03 8.29
CA ALA A 180 12.23 -21.08 9.30
C ALA A 180 13.53 -21.80 9.67
#